data_AF-A0A1J3HY97-F1
#
_entry.id   AF-A0A1J3HY97-F1
#
_cell.length_a   1.000
_cell.length_b   1.000
_cell.length_c   1.000
_cell.angle_alpha   90.00
_cell.angle_beta   90.00
_cell.angle_gamma   90.00
#
_symmetry.space_group_name_H-M   'P 1'
#
loop_
_entity.id
_entity.type
_entity.pdbx_description
1 polymer ?
#
loop_
_entity_poly.entity_id
_entity_poly.type
_entity_poly.pdbx_seq_one_letter_code
_entity_poly.pdbx_strand_id
1 'polypeptide(L)'
;MSSSWNDEDAGHPLPRSISYCGVKSSKFPAMRFGGRIFYSKTASEVDMRATQLLRDLETKRDESGSAIVGFDVEWRPNFTKGAIPSKVAVVQICVDNDYCDVMHIIHSGIPQSLKHIIEDSTLVKVGVGVDDDSAKLFRDHGVSIKDVEDLSDLANKKLGGNSKKWGLASLTKTLVCKEVLKPYSIRLGNWEAYPLSKKQLEYAATDAYASWHLYQVLKDLPDAVNDS
;
A
#
# COMPACT_ATOMS: atom_id res chain seq x y z
N MET A 1 -1.71 53.83 -31.35
CA MET A 1 -2.70 53.63 -30.28
C MET A 1 -2.78 52.14 -30.04
N SER A 2 -2.28 51.70 -28.87
CA SER A 2 -2.23 50.31 -28.44
C SER A 2 -3.63 49.77 -28.21
N SER A 3 -3.94 48.61 -28.77
CA SER A 3 -5.12 47.84 -28.41
C SER A 3 -4.72 46.70 -27.48
N SER A 4 -5.12 46.89 -26.22
CA SER A 4 -5.23 45.98 -25.08
C SER A 4 -5.32 44.49 -25.43
N TRP A 5 -4.42 43.70 -24.85
CA TRP A 5 -4.62 42.29 -24.59
C TRP A 5 -5.47 42.20 -23.31
N ASN A 6 -6.65 41.58 -23.39
CA ASN A 6 -7.44 41.26 -22.21
C ASN A 6 -7.05 39.86 -21.76
N ASP A 7 -6.21 39.78 -20.73
CA ASP A 7 -6.04 38.59 -19.90
C ASP A 7 -7.21 38.53 -18.91
N GLU A 8 -8.28 37.85 -19.29
CA GLU A 8 -9.34 37.40 -18.39
C GLU A 8 -9.71 35.96 -18.75
N ASP A 9 -8.90 35.00 -18.29
CA ASP A 9 -9.38 33.64 -18.02
C ASP A 9 -8.86 33.22 -16.65
N ALA A 10 -9.49 33.78 -15.62
CA ALA A 10 -9.28 33.45 -14.24
C ALA A 10 -9.87 32.07 -13.92
N GLY A 11 -8.99 31.14 -13.58
CA GLY A 11 -9.23 30.06 -12.61
C GLY A 11 -10.46 29.20 -12.85
N HIS A 12 -10.31 28.11 -13.60
CA HIS A 12 -11.24 27.00 -13.50
C HIS A 12 -11.24 26.45 -12.05
N PRO A 13 -12.40 26.37 -11.38
CA PRO A 13 -12.48 25.84 -10.04
C PRO A 13 -12.20 24.34 -10.04
N LEU A 14 -11.26 23.92 -9.19
CA LEU A 14 -10.99 22.52 -8.88
C LEU A 14 -12.30 21.76 -8.59
N PRO A 15 -12.49 20.52 -9.08
CA PRO A 15 -13.66 19.72 -8.77
C PRO A 15 -13.84 19.57 -7.26
N ARG A 16 -15.03 19.93 -6.77
CA ARG A 16 -15.45 19.78 -5.38
C ARG A 16 -15.62 18.29 -5.06
N SER A 17 -14.80 17.74 -4.14
CA SER A 17 -15.28 16.90 -3.00
C SER A 17 -14.20 16.16 -2.19
N ILE A 18 -12.89 16.42 -2.36
CA ILE A 18 -11.92 16.06 -1.32
C ILE A 18 -11.47 17.35 -0.65
N SER A 19 -12.13 17.69 0.48
CA SER A 19 -11.54 18.67 1.38
C SER A 19 -10.29 18.02 1.98
N TYR A 20 -9.12 18.34 1.43
CA TYR A 20 -7.85 18.10 2.14
C TYR A 20 -8.06 18.43 3.60
N CYS A 21 -7.61 17.57 4.49
CA CYS A 21 -7.86 17.72 5.91
C CYS A 21 -7.29 19.06 6.35
N GLY A 22 -8.16 20.07 6.43
CA GLY A 22 -7.77 21.40 6.84
C GLY A 22 -7.10 21.31 8.21
N VAL A 23 -6.17 22.23 8.47
CA VAL A 23 -5.21 22.25 9.61
C VAL A 23 -5.87 22.24 11.02
N LYS A 24 -7.17 22.01 11.14
CA LYS A 24 -7.97 22.29 12.35
C LYS A 24 -8.24 21.11 13.28
N SER A 25 -7.83 19.87 12.98
CA SER A 25 -7.97 18.75 13.93
C SER A 25 -6.61 18.23 14.40
N SER A 26 -6.42 18.20 15.72
CA SER A 26 -5.22 17.65 16.37
C SER A 26 -5.28 16.13 16.57
N LYS A 27 -6.45 15.50 16.39
CA LYS A 27 -6.64 14.04 16.50
C LYS A 27 -7.65 13.54 15.47
N PHE A 28 -7.20 12.71 14.55
CA PHE A 28 -8.08 12.03 13.61
C PHE A 28 -8.43 10.62 14.10
N PRO A 29 -9.58 10.06 13.72
CA PRO A 29 -9.91 8.67 14.05
C PRO A 29 -8.87 7.71 13.47
N ALA A 30 -8.60 6.63 14.20
CA ALA A 30 -7.67 5.60 13.74
C ALA A 30 -8.20 4.92 12.47
N MET A 31 -7.35 4.81 11.45
CA MET A 31 -7.60 3.92 10.33
C MET A 31 -7.40 2.48 10.79
N ARG A 32 -8.36 1.63 10.43
CA ARG A 32 -8.34 0.19 10.70
C ARG A 32 -8.95 -0.52 9.51
N PHE A 33 -8.37 -1.65 9.14
CA PHE A 33 -9.06 -2.56 8.25
C PHE A 33 -10.25 -3.20 8.98
N GLY A 34 -11.45 -3.05 8.40
CA GLY A 34 -12.71 -3.54 8.99
C GLY A 34 -13.21 -4.87 8.41
N GLY A 35 -12.56 -5.37 7.35
CA GLY A 35 -12.94 -6.61 6.69
C GLY A 35 -12.33 -7.86 7.34
N ARG A 36 -12.37 -8.96 6.60
CA ARG A 36 -11.89 -10.28 7.05
C ARG A 36 -10.39 -10.40 6.81
N ILE A 37 -9.65 -10.84 7.82
CA ILE A 37 -8.22 -11.12 7.70
C ILE A 37 -8.02 -12.62 7.53
N PHE A 38 -7.53 -13.04 6.36
CA PHE A 38 -7.17 -14.42 6.08
C PHE A 38 -5.70 -14.64 6.44
N TYR A 39 -5.45 -15.31 7.56
CA TYR A 39 -4.10 -15.62 8.03
C TYR A 39 -3.67 -17.03 7.60
N SER A 40 -2.65 -17.10 6.74
CA SER A 40 -2.10 -18.35 6.22
C SER A 40 -0.66 -18.56 6.69
N LYS A 41 -0.33 -19.78 7.10
CA LYS A 41 0.93 -20.09 7.80
C LYS A 41 1.73 -21.21 7.15
N THR A 42 1.05 -22.17 6.54
CA THR A 42 1.67 -23.32 5.86
C THR A 42 1.71 -23.10 4.36
N ALA A 43 2.59 -23.83 3.66
CA ALA A 43 2.67 -23.80 2.20
C ALA A 43 1.31 -24.08 1.54
N SER A 44 0.57 -25.08 2.05
CA SER A 44 -0.76 -25.43 1.52
C SER A 44 -1.81 -24.37 1.79
N GLU A 45 -1.84 -23.77 2.99
CA GLU A 45 -2.76 -22.67 3.30
C GLU A 45 -2.50 -21.46 2.41
N VAL A 46 -1.23 -21.07 2.25
CA VAL A 46 -0.84 -19.94 1.40
C VAL A 46 -1.16 -20.19 -0.06
N ASP A 47 -0.85 -21.38 -0.59
CA ASP A 47 -1.15 -21.72 -1.99
C ASP A 47 -2.66 -21.76 -2.27
N MET A 48 -3.45 -22.32 -1.36
CA MET A 48 -4.91 -22.34 -1.44
C MET A 48 -5.49 -20.92 -1.40
N ARG A 49 -5.01 -20.06 -0.49
CA ARG A 49 -5.46 -18.67 -0.39
C ARG A 49 -5.08 -17.86 -1.61
N ALA A 50 -3.84 -17.99 -2.09
CA ALA A 50 -3.39 -17.33 -3.33
C ALA A 50 -4.22 -17.80 -4.54
N THR A 51 -4.50 -19.09 -4.67
CA THR A 51 -5.37 -19.61 -5.73
C THR A 51 -6.77 -18.98 -5.71
N GLN A 52 -7.35 -18.85 -4.51
CA GLN A 52 -8.66 -18.22 -4.39
C GLN A 52 -8.60 -16.72 -4.66
N LEU A 53 -7.55 -16.02 -4.21
CA LEU A 53 -7.33 -14.62 -4.50
C LEU A 53 -7.23 -14.34 -6.01
N LEU A 54 -6.53 -15.20 -6.77
CA LEU A 54 -6.49 -15.11 -8.24
C LEU A 54 -7.88 -15.16 -8.87
N ARG A 55 -8.76 -16.05 -8.39
CA ARG A 55 -10.14 -16.14 -8.87
C ARG A 55 -10.95 -14.91 -8.50
N ASP A 56 -10.80 -14.42 -7.28
CA ASP A 56 -11.53 -13.24 -6.82
C ASP A 56 -11.13 -12.00 -7.65
N LEU A 57 -9.85 -11.90 -8.04
CA LEU A 57 -9.30 -10.82 -8.86
C LEU A 57 -9.82 -10.81 -10.30
N GLU A 58 -10.30 -11.93 -10.86
CA GLU A 58 -10.90 -11.96 -12.20
C GLU A 58 -12.05 -10.95 -12.34
N THR A 59 -12.82 -10.77 -11.25
CA THR A 59 -13.96 -9.83 -11.21
C THR A 59 -13.56 -8.39 -10.87
N LYS A 60 -12.30 -8.15 -10.56
CA LYS A 60 -11.77 -6.85 -10.09
C LYS A 60 -10.90 -6.15 -11.14
N ARG A 61 -10.68 -6.80 -12.28
CA ARG A 61 -9.94 -6.22 -13.40
C ARG A 61 -10.77 -5.12 -14.06
N ASP A 62 -10.11 -4.02 -14.38
CA ASP A 62 -10.70 -2.92 -15.15
C ASP A 62 -10.72 -3.23 -16.66
N GLU A 63 -11.11 -2.25 -17.47
CA GLU A 63 -11.19 -2.38 -18.94
C GLU A 63 -9.83 -2.69 -19.59
N SER A 64 -8.71 -2.34 -18.94
CA SER A 64 -7.35 -2.67 -19.39
C SER A 64 -6.95 -4.10 -19.02
N GLY A 65 -7.80 -4.81 -18.26
CA GLY A 65 -7.49 -6.12 -17.71
C GLY A 65 -6.63 -6.05 -16.44
N SER A 66 -6.41 -4.87 -15.85
CA SER A 66 -5.55 -4.70 -14.68
C SER A 66 -6.36 -4.64 -13.39
N ALA A 67 -5.84 -5.18 -12.29
CA ALA A 67 -6.42 -5.00 -10.97
C ALA A 67 -5.40 -4.38 -10.00
N ILE A 68 -5.90 -3.61 -9.03
CA ILE A 68 -5.06 -2.91 -8.06
C ILE A 68 -5.16 -3.62 -6.71
N VAL A 69 -4.02 -3.90 -6.08
CA VAL A 69 -3.95 -4.48 -4.75
C VAL A 69 -3.01 -3.69 -3.86
N GLY A 70 -3.44 -3.43 -2.63
CA GLY A 70 -2.56 -2.92 -1.59
C GLY A 70 -1.59 -4.00 -1.16
N PHE A 71 -0.31 -3.65 -1.12
CA PHE A 71 0.78 -4.58 -0.85
C PHE A 71 1.68 -4.02 0.25
N ASP A 72 2.12 -4.89 1.14
CA ASP A 72 3.10 -4.58 2.17
C ASP A 72 3.85 -5.86 2.58
N VAL A 73 5.02 -5.70 3.19
CA VAL A 73 5.79 -6.82 3.73
C VAL A 73 6.41 -6.50 5.09
N GLU A 74 6.54 -7.51 5.94
CA GLU A 74 7.06 -7.33 7.31
C GLU A 74 8.18 -8.32 7.64
N TRP A 75 9.16 -7.87 8.42
CA TRP A 75 10.30 -8.68 8.87
C TRP A 75 10.75 -8.28 10.27
N ARG A 76 11.36 -9.21 11.00
CA ARG A 76 11.91 -8.92 12.33
C ARG A 76 13.11 -7.96 12.19
N PRO A 77 13.12 -6.79 12.86
CA PRO A 77 14.30 -5.93 12.82
C PRO A 77 15.47 -6.58 13.55
N ASN A 78 16.68 -6.39 13.03
CA ASN A 78 17.92 -6.79 13.69
C ASN A 78 18.75 -5.54 14.01
N PHE A 79 18.83 -5.18 15.28
CA PHE A 79 19.54 -3.98 15.74
C PHE A 79 21.02 -4.21 16.06
N THR A 80 21.49 -5.45 15.92
CA THR A 80 22.90 -5.78 16.16
C THR A 80 23.74 -5.24 15.01
N LYS A 81 24.71 -4.36 15.33
CA LYS A 81 25.59 -3.74 14.32
C LYS A 81 26.34 -4.83 13.52
N GLY A 82 26.23 -4.78 12.20
CA GLY A 82 26.89 -5.72 11.29
C GLY A 82 26.20 -7.08 11.17
N ALA A 83 25.07 -7.30 11.84
CA ALA A 83 24.31 -8.51 11.67
C ALA A 83 23.59 -8.55 10.32
N ILE A 84 23.42 -9.76 9.80
CA ILE A 84 22.64 -9.99 8.58
C ILE A 84 21.18 -9.61 8.87
N PRO A 85 20.55 -8.77 8.03
CA PRO A 85 19.13 -8.45 8.15
C PRO A 85 18.26 -9.71 8.12
N SER A 86 17.21 -9.78 8.94
CA SER A 86 16.21 -10.85 8.80
C SER A 86 15.55 -10.79 7.43
N LYS A 87 15.15 -11.97 6.94
CA LYS A 87 14.37 -12.09 5.71
C LYS A 87 12.96 -11.53 5.87
N VAL A 88 12.33 -11.16 4.76
CA VAL A 88 10.88 -10.93 4.71
C VAL A 88 10.16 -12.13 5.31
N ALA A 89 9.31 -11.88 6.30
CA ALA A 89 8.61 -12.90 7.04
C ALA A 89 7.12 -12.98 6.71
N VAL A 90 6.49 -11.86 6.38
CA VAL A 90 5.06 -11.77 6.09
C VAL A 90 4.86 -10.96 4.81
N VAL A 91 3.94 -11.39 3.97
CA VAL A 91 3.41 -10.63 2.83
C VAL A 91 1.93 -10.34 3.10
N GLN A 92 1.50 -9.11 2.85
CA GLN A 92 0.09 -8.73 2.94
C GLN A 92 -0.45 -8.26 1.59
N ILE A 93 -1.66 -8.71 1.26
CA ILE A 93 -2.35 -8.33 0.02
C ILE A 93 -3.80 -7.99 0.34
N CYS A 94 -4.22 -6.77 0.03
CA CYS A 94 -5.60 -6.30 0.19
C CYS A 94 -6.17 -5.88 -1.16
N VAL A 95 -7.34 -6.41 -1.52
CA VAL A 95 -7.98 -6.15 -2.82
C VAL A 95 -9.05 -5.09 -2.74
N ASP A 96 -9.77 -5.04 -1.62
CA ASP A 96 -10.87 -4.13 -1.38
C ASP A 96 -11.17 -3.96 0.13
N ASN A 97 -12.38 -3.53 0.47
CA ASN A 97 -12.82 -3.35 1.85
C ASN A 97 -13.20 -4.67 2.55
N ASP A 98 -13.35 -5.78 1.83
CA ASP A 98 -13.97 -7.01 2.33
C ASP A 98 -12.97 -7.97 2.96
N TYR A 99 -11.78 -8.10 2.36
CA TYR A 99 -10.74 -8.96 2.92
C TYR A 99 -9.29 -8.55 2.59
N CYS A 100 -8.39 -8.98 3.46
CA CYS A 100 -6.94 -8.92 3.28
C CYS A 100 -6.34 -10.28 3.60
N ASP A 101 -5.40 -10.72 2.77
CA ASP A 101 -4.57 -11.89 3.03
C ASP A 101 -3.30 -11.48 3.77
N VAL A 102 -3.00 -12.18 4.86
CA VAL A 102 -1.74 -12.04 5.62
C VAL A 102 -1.04 -13.40 5.57
N MET A 103 0.02 -13.49 4.77
CA MET A 103 0.68 -14.75 4.43
C MET A 103 2.05 -14.84 5.11
N HIS A 104 2.24 -15.84 5.97
CA HIS A 104 3.43 -15.97 6.82
C HIS A 104 4.57 -16.71 6.13
N ILE A 105 5.15 -16.06 5.12
CA ILE A 105 6.08 -16.67 4.17
C ILE A 105 7.39 -17.21 4.76
N ILE A 106 7.82 -16.77 5.95
CA ILE A 106 8.99 -17.38 6.61
C ILE A 106 8.76 -18.86 6.96
N HIS A 107 7.50 -19.25 7.18
CA HIS A 107 7.12 -20.62 7.54
C HIS A 107 6.57 -21.41 6.35
N SER A 108 5.85 -20.74 5.44
CA SER A 108 5.26 -21.39 4.26
C SER A 108 6.21 -21.47 3.06
N GLY A 109 7.30 -20.72 3.06
CA GLY A 109 7.98 -20.33 1.83
C GLY A 109 7.06 -19.50 0.93
N ILE A 110 7.40 -19.43 -0.37
CA ILE A 110 6.56 -18.80 -1.39
C ILE A 110 6.07 -19.89 -2.36
N PRO A 111 4.85 -20.42 -2.17
CA PRO A 111 4.25 -21.36 -3.11
C PRO A 111 4.02 -20.75 -4.50
N GLN A 112 3.82 -21.61 -5.50
CA GLN A 112 3.73 -21.20 -6.90
C GLN A 112 2.59 -20.22 -7.16
N SER A 113 1.43 -20.39 -6.52
CA SER A 113 0.28 -19.49 -6.72
C SER A 113 0.55 -18.09 -6.15
N LEU A 114 1.22 -17.98 -4.99
CA LEU A 114 1.63 -16.70 -4.44
C LEU A 114 2.71 -16.04 -5.31
N LYS A 115 3.70 -16.82 -5.77
CA LYS A 115 4.71 -16.33 -6.72
C LYS A 115 4.05 -15.76 -7.97
N HIS A 116 3.05 -16.45 -8.52
CA HIS A 116 2.31 -16.00 -9.69
C HIS A 116 1.66 -14.64 -9.46
N ILE A 117 0.97 -14.43 -8.32
CA ILE A 117 0.37 -13.14 -7.97
C ILE A 117 1.42 -12.03 -7.89
N ILE A 118 2.54 -12.29 -7.22
CA ILE A 118 3.60 -11.30 -7.01
C ILE A 118 4.25 -10.91 -8.35
N GLU A 119 4.45 -11.87 -9.25
CA GLU A 119 5.09 -11.69 -10.56
C GLU A 119 4.11 -11.38 -11.71
N ASP A 120 2.80 -11.26 -11.44
CA ASP A 120 1.77 -10.94 -12.43
C ASP A 120 1.78 -9.44 -12.74
N SER A 121 2.09 -9.08 -13.99
CA SER A 121 2.15 -7.70 -14.44
C SER A 121 0.79 -7.03 -14.63
N THR A 122 -0.28 -7.80 -14.57
CA THR A 122 -1.66 -7.30 -14.65
C THR A 122 -2.23 -7.00 -13.27
N LEU A 123 -1.47 -7.23 -12.19
CA LEU A 123 -1.81 -6.85 -10.83
C LEU A 123 -0.86 -5.74 -10.40
N VAL A 124 -1.36 -4.53 -10.21
CA VAL A 124 -0.56 -3.40 -9.73
C VAL A 124 -0.51 -3.40 -8.21
N LYS A 125 0.69 -3.49 -7.65
CA LYS A 125 0.93 -3.52 -6.20
C LYS A 125 1.22 -2.11 -5.73
N VAL A 126 0.31 -1.56 -4.93
CA VAL A 126 0.41 -0.19 -4.44
C VAL A 126 0.87 -0.18 -2.99
N GLY A 127 1.79 0.73 -2.66
CA GLY A 127 2.38 0.84 -1.33
C GLY A 127 3.21 2.11 -1.18
N VAL A 128 3.69 2.39 0.04
CA VAL A 128 4.68 3.47 0.27
C VAL A 128 6.01 2.82 0.61
N GLY A 129 7.02 3.04 -0.21
CA GLY A 129 8.29 2.30 -0.14
C GLY A 129 8.23 0.93 -0.82
N VAL A 130 7.26 0.70 -1.71
CA VAL A 130 7.01 -0.62 -2.32
C VAL A 130 8.18 -1.08 -3.20
N ASP A 131 8.94 -0.14 -3.77
CA ASP A 131 10.19 -0.45 -4.50
C ASP A 131 11.25 -1.07 -3.58
N ASP A 132 11.40 -0.54 -2.36
CA ASP A 132 12.34 -1.07 -1.36
C ASP A 132 11.89 -2.47 -0.90
N ASP A 133 10.58 -2.67 -0.74
CA ASP A 133 9.99 -3.98 -0.43
C ASP A 133 10.24 -4.99 -1.55
N SER A 134 10.08 -4.57 -2.81
CA SER A 134 10.38 -5.39 -3.99
C SER A 134 11.84 -5.82 -4.03
N ALA A 135 12.76 -4.87 -3.86
CA ALA A 135 14.19 -5.14 -3.83
C ALA A 135 14.57 -6.08 -2.67
N LYS A 136 13.92 -5.94 -1.52
CA LYS A 136 14.13 -6.83 -0.37
C LYS A 136 13.58 -8.23 -0.62
N LEU A 137 12.36 -8.36 -1.12
CA LEU A 137 11.74 -9.65 -1.39
C LEU A 137 12.54 -10.45 -2.42
N PHE A 138 13.03 -9.78 -3.47
CA PHE A 138 13.90 -10.41 -4.47
C PHE A 138 15.19 -10.93 -3.86
N ARG A 139 15.86 -10.13 -3.02
CA ARG A 139 17.10 -10.54 -2.34
C ARG A 139 16.88 -11.70 -1.36
N ASP A 140 15.76 -11.71 -0.65
CA ASP A 140 15.52 -12.67 0.43
C ASP A 140 14.98 -14.02 -0.09
N HIS A 141 14.20 -13.99 -1.17
CA HIS A 141 13.41 -15.12 -1.67
C HIS A 141 13.50 -15.35 -3.19
N GLY A 142 14.19 -14.50 -3.95
CA GLY A 142 14.35 -14.65 -5.40
C GLY A 142 13.08 -14.39 -6.20
N VAL A 143 12.11 -13.65 -5.64
CA VAL A 143 10.84 -13.31 -6.29
C VAL A 143 10.81 -11.82 -6.59
N SER A 144 10.53 -11.48 -7.85
CA SER A 144 10.46 -10.08 -8.28
C SER A 144 9.01 -9.61 -8.26
N ILE A 145 8.72 -8.56 -7.48
CA ILE A 145 7.41 -7.92 -7.57
C ILE A 145 7.35 -7.21 -8.92
N LYS A 146 6.35 -7.55 -9.74
CA LYS A 146 6.08 -6.84 -10.99
C LYS A 146 4.94 -5.86 -10.82
N ASP A 147 5.02 -4.75 -11.56
CA ASP A 147 4.03 -3.69 -11.63
C ASP A 147 3.71 -3.12 -10.25
N VAL A 148 4.62 -2.27 -9.78
CA VAL A 148 4.52 -1.55 -8.52
C VAL A 148 4.21 -0.08 -8.78
N GLU A 149 3.44 0.52 -7.90
CA GLU A 149 3.16 1.96 -7.90
C GLU A 149 3.42 2.51 -6.50
N ASP A 150 4.46 3.33 -6.36
CA ASP A 150 4.77 3.99 -5.10
C ASP A 150 3.84 5.20 -4.88
N LEU A 151 3.09 5.16 -3.78
CA LEU A 151 2.10 6.18 -3.45
C LEU A 151 2.73 7.52 -3.07
N SER A 152 4.00 7.55 -2.66
CA SER A 152 4.72 8.81 -2.46
C SER A 152 4.90 9.54 -3.80
N ASP A 153 5.26 8.81 -4.85
CA ASP A 153 5.48 9.36 -6.18
C ASP A 153 4.16 9.74 -6.84
N LEU A 154 3.14 8.87 -6.75
CA LEU A 154 1.79 9.19 -7.20
C LEU A 154 1.24 10.43 -6.48
N ALA A 155 1.44 10.55 -5.17
CA ALA A 155 1.02 11.72 -4.42
C ALA A 155 1.77 12.99 -4.87
N ASN A 156 3.07 12.94 -5.15
CA ASN A 156 3.79 14.11 -5.68
C ASN A 156 3.23 14.54 -7.05
N LYS A 157 2.88 13.58 -7.91
CA LYS A 157 2.24 13.86 -9.22
C LYS A 157 0.85 14.48 -9.09
N LYS A 158 0.02 13.98 -8.15
CA LYS A 158 -1.37 14.40 -7.97
C LYS A 158 -1.54 15.68 -7.16
N LEU A 159 -0.69 15.89 -6.16
CA LEU A 159 -0.83 16.99 -5.19
C LEU A 159 -0.03 18.24 -5.59
N GLY A 160 0.98 18.08 -6.44
CA GLY A 160 1.85 19.17 -6.89
C GLY A 160 2.70 19.77 -5.76
N GLY A 161 3.33 20.90 -6.07
CA GLY A 161 4.26 21.59 -5.17
C GLY A 161 5.61 20.88 -5.04
N ASN A 162 6.36 21.21 -3.99
CA ASN A 162 7.68 20.62 -3.77
C ASN A 162 7.57 19.12 -3.49
N SER A 163 8.30 18.33 -4.29
CA SER A 163 8.42 16.89 -4.08
C SER A 163 8.90 16.58 -2.66
N LYS A 164 8.22 15.64 -2.02
CA LYS A 164 8.55 15.17 -0.67
C LYS A 164 8.50 13.64 -0.60
N LYS A 165 9.22 13.09 0.37
CA LYS A 165 9.08 11.67 0.72
C LYS A 165 7.91 11.49 1.67
N TRP A 166 6.81 10.99 1.14
CA TRP A 166 5.63 10.71 1.93
C TRP A 166 5.76 9.37 2.67
N GLY A 167 5.27 9.34 3.92
CA GLY A 167 5.01 8.09 4.63
C GLY A 167 3.52 7.75 4.59
N LEU A 168 3.17 6.46 4.70
CA LEU A 168 1.78 5.98 4.73
C LEU A 168 0.90 6.74 5.75
N ALA A 169 1.42 6.95 6.96
CA ALA A 169 0.71 7.70 8.00
C ALA A 169 0.48 9.17 7.64
N SER A 170 1.47 9.82 7.00
CA SER A 170 1.35 11.22 6.57
C SER A 170 0.38 11.40 5.39
N LEU A 171 0.36 10.46 4.43
CA LEU A 171 -0.62 10.46 3.35
C LEU A 171 -2.03 10.21 3.86
N THR A 172 -2.20 9.20 4.72
CA THR A 172 -3.49 8.91 5.36
C THR A 172 -4.05 10.14 6.06
N LYS A 173 -3.22 10.82 6.86
CA LYS A 173 -3.64 12.02 7.56
C LYS A 173 -4.02 13.15 6.61
N THR A 174 -3.29 13.32 5.52
CA THR A 174 -3.50 14.42 4.56
C THR A 174 -4.74 14.20 3.70
N LEU A 175 -4.95 12.98 3.22
CA LEU A 175 -5.92 12.67 2.18
C LEU A 175 -7.28 12.21 2.73
N VAL A 176 -7.29 11.46 3.85
CA VAL A 176 -8.53 10.82 4.34
C VAL A 176 -8.87 11.15 5.79
N CYS A 177 -8.11 12.05 6.43
CA CYS A 177 -8.38 12.55 7.78
C CYS A 177 -8.47 11.41 8.80
N LYS A 178 -7.57 10.42 8.67
CA LYS A 178 -7.41 9.29 9.58
C LYS A 178 -5.96 9.12 9.98
N GLU A 179 -5.73 8.37 11.05
CA GLU A 179 -4.39 8.04 11.54
C GLU A 179 -4.13 6.53 11.45
N VAL A 180 -3.13 6.12 10.66
CA VAL A 180 -2.58 4.77 10.75
C VAL A 180 -1.72 4.69 12.00
N LEU A 181 -2.15 3.88 12.97
CA LEU A 181 -1.43 3.72 14.23
C LEU A 181 -0.18 2.86 14.01
N LYS A 182 1.00 3.41 14.32
CA LYS A 182 2.29 2.71 14.22
C LYS A 182 2.94 2.43 15.58
N PRO A 183 2.32 1.60 16.45
CA PRO A 183 2.89 1.28 17.75
C PRO A 183 4.24 0.57 17.58
N TYR A 184 5.28 1.13 18.19
CA TYR A 184 6.67 0.64 18.08
C TYR A 184 6.79 -0.84 18.43
N SER A 185 6.06 -1.31 19.44
CA SER A 185 6.08 -2.71 19.90
C SER A 185 5.53 -3.71 18.88
N ILE A 186 4.68 -3.28 17.94
CA ILE A 186 4.18 -4.13 16.86
C ILE A 186 5.05 -3.98 15.62
N ARG A 187 5.29 -2.75 15.17
CA ARG A 187 6.06 -2.45 13.96
C ARG A 187 7.48 -3.02 14.03
N LEU A 188 8.12 -2.95 15.20
CA LEU A 188 9.46 -3.51 15.43
C LEU A 188 9.43 -4.85 16.20
N GLY A 189 8.26 -5.50 16.21
CA GLY A 189 8.05 -6.77 16.87
C GLY A 189 8.69 -7.94 16.13
N ASN A 190 8.52 -9.14 16.69
CA ASN A 190 8.97 -10.36 16.04
C ASN A 190 7.94 -10.84 15.01
N TRP A 191 8.13 -10.46 13.75
CA TRP A 191 7.31 -10.93 12.62
C TRP A 191 7.56 -12.38 12.20
N GLU A 192 8.59 -13.02 12.75
CA GLU A 192 8.83 -14.46 12.56
C GLU A 192 8.04 -15.30 13.59
N ALA A 193 7.43 -14.67 14.61
CA ALA A 193 6.75 -15.36 15.71
C ALA A 193 5.55 -16.19 15.22
N TYR A 194 5.52 -17.47 15.59
CA TYR A 194 4.47 -18.41 15.17
C TYR A 194 3.55 -18.80 16.35
N PRO A 195 2.23 -18.55 16.28
CA PRO A 195 1.53 -17.72 15.29
C PRO A 195 1.74 -16.21 15.56
N LEU A 196 1.42 -15.38 14.56
CA LEU A 196 1.31 -13.93 14.75
C LEU A 196 0.18 -13.60 15.73
N SER A 197 0.41 -12.56 16.54
CA SER A 197 -0.62 -12.05 17.45
C SER A 197 -1.75 -11.36 16.68
N LYS A 198 -2.96 -11.30 17.27
CA LYS A 198 -4.10 -10.56 16.71
C LYS A 198 -3.74 -9.10 16.36
N LYS A 199 -2.94 -8.43 17.19
CA LYS A 199 -2.49 -7.04 16.95
C LYS A 199 -1.55 -6.93 15.75
N GLN A 200 -0.68 -7.92 15.53
CA GLN A 200 0.17 -7.97 14.33
C GLN A 200 -0.67 -8.20 13.07
N LEU A 201 -1.65 -9.11 13.13
CA LEU A 201 -2.56 -9.36 12.00
C LEU A 201 -3.37 -8.11 11.63
N GLU A 202 -3.94 -7.43 12.64
CA GLU A 202 -4.69 -6.17 12.43
C GLU A 202 -3.80 -5.05 11.87
N TYR A 203 -2.58 -4.92 12.38
CA TYR A 203 -1.60 -3.94 11.91
C TYR A 203 -1.25 -4.20 10.44
N ALA A 204 -0.84 -5.43 10.12
CA ALA A 204 -0.38 -5.82 8.79
C ALA A 204 -1.50 -5.68 7.74
N ALA A 205 -2.72 -6.10 8.07
CA ALA A 205 -3.87 -5.88 7.19
C ALA A 205 -4.22 -4.41 7.01
N THR A 206 -4.07 -3.58 8.06
CA THR A 206 -4.35 -2.14 7.99
C THR A 206 -3.35 -1.40 7.13
N ASP A 207 -2.05 -1.74 7.19
CA ASP A 207 -1.03 -1.07 6.36
C ASP A 207 -1.26 -1.35 4.86
N ALA A 208 -1.47 -2.61 4.46
CA ALA A 208 -1.81 -2.94 3.07
C ALA A 208 -3.16 -2.36 2.62
N TYR A 209 -4.19 -2.39 3.48
CA TYR A 209 -5.48 -1.76 3.17
C TYR A 209 -5.36 -0.25 2.98
N ALA A 210 -4.57 0.42 3.83
CA ALA A 210 -4.36 1.85 3.71
C ALA A 210 -3.70 2.21 2.37
N SER A 211 -2.72 1.43 1.93
CA SER A 211 -2.12 1.59 0.60
C SER A 211 -3.15 1.47 -0.53
N TRP A 212 -3.95 0.39 -0.52
CA TRP A 212 -5.02 0.22 -1.51
C TRP A 212 -6.01 1.41 -1.51
N HIS A 213 -6.48 1.80 -0.32
CA HIS A 213 -7.48 2.86 -0.19
C HIS A 213 -6.93 4.22 -0.64
N LEU A 214 -5.69 4.53 -0.28
CA LEU A 214 -5.02 5.77 -0.69
C LEU A 214 -4.80 5.83 -2.20
N TYR A 215 -4.48 4.71 -2.85
CA TYR A 215 -4.44 4.66 -4.30
C TYR A 215 -5.78 5.05 -4.92
N GLN A 216 -6.90 4.48 -4.43
CA GLN A 216 -8.23 4.82 -4.96
C GLN A 216 -8.51 6.33 -4.84
N VAL A 217 -8.16 6.92 -3.69
CA VAL A 217 -8.31 8.37 -3.46
C VAL A 217 -7.42 9.19 -4.41
N LEU A 218 -6.15 8.80 -4.60
CA LEU A 218 -5.20 9.52 -5.45
C LEU A 218 -5.54 9.39 -6.95
N LYS A 219 -5.99 8.22 -7.38
CA LYS A 219 -6.42 7.94 -8.76
C LYS A 219 -7.51 8.91 -9.22
N ASP A 220 -8.46 9.22 -8.33
CA ASP A 220 -9.60 10.07 -8.63
C ASP A 220 -9.25 11.57 -8.63
N LEU A 221 -8.04 11.94 -8.19
CA LEU A 221 -7.56 13.32 -8.29
C LEU A 221 -7.03 13.61 -9.70
N PRO A 222 -7.24 14.83 -10.24
CA PRO A 222 -6.52 15.27 -11.43
C PRO A 222 -5.02 15.36 -11.14
N ASP A 223 -4.20 15.26 -12.19
CA ASP A 223 -2.78 15.58 -12.08
C ASP A 223 -2.62 17.06 -11.72
N ALA A 224 -1.63 17.40 -10.90
CA ALA A 224 -1.38 18.79 -10.55
C ALA A 224 -0.90 19.56 -11.78
N VAL A 225 -1.45 20.75 -11.99
CA VAL A 225 -0.95 21.69 -12.99
C VAL A 225 0.34 22.29 -12.43
N ASN A 226 1.47 21.99 -13.05
CA ASN A 226 2.72 22.66 -12.73
C ASN A 226 2.74 23.98 -13.50
N ASP A 227 2.51 25.10 -12.80
CA ASP A 227 2.81 26.42 -13.35
C ASP A 227 4.33 26.49 -13.55
N SER A 228 4.76 26.38 -14.81
CA SER A 228 6.15 26.50 -15.25
C SER A 228 6.65 27.94 -15.22
#